data_AF-A0A5C4MKT1-F1
#
_entry.id   AF-A0A5C4MKT1-F1
#
_cell.length_a   1.000
_cell.length_b   1.000
_cell.length_c   1.000
_cell.angle_alpha   90.00
_cell.angle_beta   90.00
_cell.angle_gamma   90.00
#
_symmetry.space_group_name_H-M   'P 1'
#
loop_
_entity.id
_entity.type
_entity.pdbx_description
1 polymer ?
#
loop_
_entity_poly.entity_id
_entity_poly.type
_entity_poly.pdbx_seq_one_letter_code
_entity_poly.pdbx_strand_id
1 'polypeptide(L)'
;MLVGPEPGGLYRRWLENAARRGVSPSTMVDVARTHDIDPEDFRVLNGLEEVRDGDQSYFLLPTTITSDQARAAVLMTYILNAGSDYGHEPGVGHDFPPTPFSSAEIQRIIDRQKANSWSYDDDVEFVNGNGGRLATTPNGMLMGLGGNWLQDRFSFSGGTAWGDTFMFNIDGPEGDAAADQLRKIIVSGNSWGENDSGPVEGSLDLDRLLHHEERHSQQWAEMGHLPFLDRYLGEGIVEWVRDNTPLEDKPHPFEEDAGLGDGGYH
;
A
#
# COMPACT_ATOMS: atom_id res chain seq x y z
N MET A 1 35.89 -3.36 7.73
CA MET A 1 35.66 -1.99 7.23
C MET A 1 35.09 -2.12 5.84
N LEU A 2 33.87 -1.62 5.61
CA LEU A 2 33.33 -1.48 4.26
C LEU A 2 34.09 -0.33 3.60
N VAL A 3 34.79 -0.60 2.51
CA VAL A 3 35.62 0.38 1.79
C VAL A 3 34.79 0.90 0.62
N GLY A 4 34.35 2.15 0.70
CA GLY A 4 33.53 2.83 -0.32
C GLY A 4 33.24 4.28 0.08
N PRO A 5 32.81 5.14 -0.85
CA PRO A 5 32.33 6.48 -0.49
C PRO A 5 31.16 6.38 0.49
N GLU A 6 31.05 7.35 1.41
CA GLU A 6 29.88 7.46 2.28
C GLU A 6 28.61 7.48 1.43
N PRO A 7 27.65 6.57 1.67
CA PRO A 7 26.38 6.64 0.97
C PRO A 7 25.69 7.98 1.27
N GLY A 8 25.16 8.61 0.23
CA GLY A 8 24.34 9.82 0.32
C GLY A 8 22.88 9.55 -0.03
N GLY A 9 22.00 10.51 0.25
CA GLY A 9 20.60 10.46 -0.16
C GLY A 9 19.80 9.31 0.48
N LEU A 10 18.87 8.75 -0.30
CA LEU A 10 17.91 7.74 0.17
C LEU A 10 18.54 6.42 0.60
N TYR A 11 19.65 6.01 -0.03
CA TYR A 11 20.37 4.80 0.39
C TYR A 11 20.95 4.94 1.80
N ARG A 12 21.47 6.13 2.16
CA ARG A 12 21.92 6.39 3.54
C ARG A 12 20.74 6.33 4.50
N ARG A 13 19.60 6.93 4.13
CA ARG A 13 18.39 6.93 4.94
C ARG A 13 17.86 5.52 5.17
N TRP A 14 17.96 4.62 4.17
CA TRP A 14 17.65 3.22 4.34
C TRP A 14 18.50 2.55 5.44
N LEU A 15 19.81 2.78 5.45
CA LEU A 15 20.70 2.27 6.51
C LEU A 15 20.34 2.83 7.89
N GLU A 16 19.98 4.12 7.96
CA GLU A 16 19.58 4.80 9.19
C GLU A 16 18.23 4.27 9.72
N ASN A 17 17.24 4.10 8.84
CA ASN A 17 15.93 3.51 9.16
C ASN A 17 16.08 2.08 9.68
N ALA A 18 16.90 1.26 8.99
CA ALA A 18 17.19 -0.11 9.41
C ALA A 18 17.85 -0.16 10.81
N ALA A 19 18.83 0.72 11.06
CA ALA A 19 19.49 0.80 12.36
C ALA A 19 18.52 1.20 13.48
N ARG A 20 17.65 2.19 13.22
CA ARG A 20 16.60 2.63 14.16
C ARG A 20 15.61 1.51 14.49
N ARG A 21 15.22 0.72 13.48
CA ARG A 21 14.31 -0.43 13.64
C ARG A 21 15.01 -1.69 14.19
N GLY A 22 16.30 -1.62 14.50
CA GLY A 22 17.05 -2.76 15.06
C GLY A 22 17.31 -3.89 14.05
N VAL A 23 17.22 -3.62 12.75
CA VAL A 23 17.53 -4.60 11.70
C VAL A 23 19.02 -4.91 11.74
N SER A 24 19.36 -6.20 11.75
CA SER A 24 20.75 -6.63 11.85
C SER A 24 21.55 -6.24 10.59
N PRO A 25 22.84 -5.87 10.71
CA PRO A 25 23.69 -5.64 9.54
C PRO A 25 23.78 -6.85 8.59
N SER A 26 23.69 -8.08 9.12
CA SER A 26 23.62 -9.30 8.30
C SER A 26 22.35 -9.37 7.46
N THR A 27 21.19 -8.97 7.99
CA THR A 27 19.94 -8.88 7.23
C THR A 27 20.05 -7.86 6.11
N MET A 28 20.65 -6.70 6.39
CA MET A 28 20.87 -5.66 5.38
C MET A 28 21.76 -6.13 4.23
N VAL A 29 22.85 -6.84 4.56
CA VAL A 29 23.75 -7.43 3.56
C VAL A 29 23.04 -8.52 2.74
N ASP A 30 22.19 -9.33 3.38
CA ASP A 30 21.42 -10.39 2.72
C ASP A 30 20.40 -9.81 1.72
N VAL A 31 19.64 -8.79 2.14
CA VAL A 31 18.72 -8.04 1.27
C VAL A 31 19.45 -7.45 0.07
N ALA A 32 20.53 -6.69 0.33
CA ALA A 32 21.27 -6.03 -0.75
C ALA A 32 21.84 -7.02 -1.76
N ARG A 33 22.34 -8.18 -1.30
CA ARG A 33 22.92 -9.20 -2.20
C ARG A 33 21.89 -10.04 -2.93
N THR A 34 20.77 -10.38 -2.29
CA THR A 34 19.76 -11.25 -2.90
C THR A 34 19.01 -10.52 -4.00
N HIS A 35 18.68 -9.24 -3.76
CA HIS A 35 17.86 -8.42 -4.66
C HIS A 35 18.67 -7.40 -5.45
N ASP A 36 20.00 -7.49 -5.40
CA ASP A 36 20.95 -6.59 -6.07
C ASP A 36 20.70 -5.10 -5.78
N ILE A 37 20.31 -4.78 -4.54
CA ILE A 37 19.97 -3.40 -4.15
C ILE A 37 21.23 -2.56 -3.99
N ASP A 38 21.29 -1.48 -4.75
CA ASP A 38 22.34 -0.48 -4.72
C ASP A 38 21.77 0.97 -4.66
N PRO A 39 22.62 2.01 -4.52
CA PRO A 39 22.13 3.38 -4.43
C PRO A 39 21.35 3.91 -5.65
N GLU A 40 21.52 3.31 -6.82
CA GLU A 40 20.85 3.65 -8.08
C GLU A 40 19.36 3.26 -8.07
N ASP A 41 19.00 2.15 -7.41
CA ASP A 41 17.61 1.68 -7.33
C ASP A 41 16.70 2.70 -6.64
N PHE A 42 17.23 3.44 -5.65
CA PHE A 42 16.47 4.48 -4.96
C PHE A 42 16.14 5.68 -5.85
N ARG A 43 16.72 5.80 -7.05
CA ARG A 43 16.45 6.93 -7.95
C ARG A 43 15.00 6.97 -8.42
N VAL A 44 14.27 5.86 -8.40
CA VAL A 44 12.84 5.86 -8.74
C VAL A 44 12.01 6.74 -7.82
N LEU A 45 12.47 6.94 -6.58
CA LEU A 45 11.82 7.82 -5.59
C LEU A 45 12.25 9.29 -5.74
N ASN A 46 13.31 9.58 -6.50
CA ASN A 46 13.80 10.94 -6.64
C ASN A 46 12.81 11.80 -7.44
N GLY A 47 12.43 12.93 -6.85
CA GLY A 47 11.47 13.85 -7.46
C GLY A 47 10.01 13.45 -7.27
N LEU A 48 9.73 12.28 -6.68
CA LEU A 48 8.43 12.02 -6.08
C LEU A 48 8.28 12.87 -4.83
N GLU A 49 7.04 13.27 -4.54
CA GLU A 49 6.76 14.02 -3.33
C GLU A 49 6.68 13.07 -2.14
N GLU A 50 7.63 13.21 -1.23
CA GLU A 50 7.63 12.47 0.03
C GLU A 50 6.66 13.10 1.03
N VAL A 51 5.76 12.28 1.57
CA VAL A 51 4.90 12.62 2.71
C VAL A 51 5.26 11.68 3.85
N ARG A 52 5.33 12.18 5.07
CA ARG A 52 5.78 11.39 6.23
C ARG A 52 4.72 11.32 7.30
N ASP A 53 4.55 10.11 7.83
CA ASP A 53 3.92 9.85 9.12
C ASP A 53 5.01 9.46 10.10
N GLY A 54 5.33 10.38 11.02
CA GLY A 54 6.51 10.30 11.88
C GLY A 54 7.78 9.91 11.11
N ASP A 55 8.13 8.64 11.27
CA ASP A 55 9.37 8.05 10.80
C ASP A 55 9.23 7.18 9.53
N GLN A 56 8.00 7.03 9.03
CA GLN A 56 7.68 6.40 7.76
C GLN A 56 7.66 7.41 6.61
N SER A 57 8.09 6.95 5.45
CA SER A 57 8.01 7.67 4.19
C SER A 57 6.95 7.03 3.29
N TYR A 58 6.06 7.87 2.78
CA TYR A 58 5.12 7.60 1.69
C TYR A 58 5.53 8.48 0.51
N PHE A 59 5.18 8.09 -0.71
CA PHE A 59 5.48 8.92 -1.88
C PHE A 59 4.26 9.06 -2.77
N LEU A 60 3.82 10.30 -2.98
CA LEU A 60 2.79 10.62 -3.96
C LEU A 60 3.35 10.44 -5.37
N LEU A 61 2.56 9.79 -6.21
CA LEU A 61 2.93 9.52 -7.59
C LEU A 61 2.48 10.66 -8.50
N PRO A 62 3.35 11.17 -9.39
CA PRO A 62 2.94 12.11 -10.42
C PRO A 62 2.06 11.40 -11.45
N THR A 63 1.17 12.14 -12.10
CA THR A 63 0.30 11.60 -13.16
C THR A 63 1.05 11.11 -14.39
N THR A 64 2.33 11.45 -14.52
CA THR A 64 3.22 11.03 -15.61
C THR A 64 4.00 9.76 -15.30
N ILE A 65 3.80 9.14 -14.12
CA ILE A 65 4.52 7.93 -13.74
C ILE A 65 4.10 6.76 -14.65
N THR A 66 5.05 5.93 -15.04
CA THR A 66 4.74 4.67 -15.75
C THR A 66 4.41 3.55 -14.76
N SER A 67 3.73 2.50 -15.22
CA SER A 67 3.42 1.31 -14.42
C SER A 67 4.66 0.67 -13.81
N ASP A 68 5.74 0.53 -14.58
CA ASP A 68 7.02 0.00 -14.09
C ASP A 68 7.65 0.89 -13.01
N GLN A 69 7.59 2.23 -13.20
CA GLN A 69 8.08 3.18 -12.20
C GLN A 69 7.23 3.14 -10.92
N ALA A 70 5.91 3.00 -11.03
CA ALA A 70 5.03 2.87 -9.88
C ALA A 70 5.33 1.59 -9.09
N ARG A 71 5.45 0.44 -9.76
CA ARG A 71 5.82 -0.84 -9.15
C ARG A 71 7.17 -0.77 -8.44
N ALA A 72 8.18 -0.20 -9.11
CA ALA A 72 9.50 -0.01 -8.52
C ALA A 72 9.48 0.98 -7.35
N ALA A 73 8.72 2.08 -7.44
CA ALA A 73 8.56 3.02 -6.35
C ALA A 73 7.93 2.36 -5.11
N VAL A 74 6.90 1.53 -5.29
CA VAL A 74 6.28 0.78 -4.18
C VAL A 74 7.31 -0.11 -3.46
N LEU A 75 8.08 -0.89 -4.21
CA LEU A 75 9.09 -1.77 -3.64
C LEU A 75 10.18 -0.96 -2.91
N MET A 76 10.66 0.11 -3.55
CA MET A 76 11.71 0.95 -2.97
C MET A 76 11.23 1.75 -1.76
N THR A 77 9.93 2.09 -1.67
CA THR A 77 9.33 2.68 -0.46
C THR A 77 9.35 1.70 0.70
N TYR A 78 8.95 0.44 0.50
CA TYR A 78 9.06 -0.61 1.53
C TYR A 78 10.50 -0.78 2.01
N ILE A 79 11.45 -0.91 1.05
CA ILE A 79 12.87 -1.08 1.35
C ILE A 79 13.41 0.12 2.11
N LEU A 80 13.17 1.35 1.64
CA LEU A 80 13.62 2.58 2.29
C LEU A 80 13.18 2.64 3.76
N ASN A 81 11.94 2.27 4.05
CA ASN A 81 11.42 2.26 5.41
C ASN A 81 12.01 1.15 6.28
N ALA A 82 12.60 0.12 5.67
CA ALA A 82 13.06 -1.11 6.32
C ALA A 82 11.91 -1.85 7.05
N GLY A 83 10.76 -1.95 6.38
CA GLY A 83 9.51 -2.52 6.89
C GLY A 83 8.47 -1.44 7.28
N SER A 84 7.27 -1.87 7.66
CA SER A 84 6.19 -1.01 8.17
C SER A 84 6.24 -0.88 9.70
N ASP A 85 5.34 -0.07 10.28
CA ASP A 85 5.18 0.11 11.73
C ASP A 85 4.07 -0.76 12.32
N TYR A 86 3.50 -1.67 11.53
CA TYR A 86 2.54 -2.65 12.00
C TYR A 86 3.09 -3.42 13.20
N GLY A 87 2.35 -3.37 14.31
CA GLY A 87 2.73 -4.02 15.56
C GLY A 87 3.84 -3.34 16.35
N HIS A 88 4.23 -2.12 16.00
CA HIS A 88 5.22 -1.35 16.77
C HIS A 88 4.61 -0.68 18.00
N GLU A 89 3.31 -0.38 17.99
CA GLU A 89 2.61 0.28 19.09
C GLU A 89 2.41 -0.63 20.32
N PRO A 90 3.05 -0.35 21.47
CA PRO A 90 2.90 -1.19 22.65
C PRO A 90 1.50 -1.08 23.25
N GLY A 91 0.83 -2.23 23.44
CA GLY A 91 -0.46 -2.31 24.13
C GLY A 91 -1.68 -2.15 23.22
N VAL A 92 -1.49 -2.00 21.92
CA VAL A 92 -2.54 -2.14 20.90
C VAL A 92 -2.66 -3.62 20.54
N GLY A 93 -3.89 -4.11 20.43
CA GLY A 93 -4.15 -5.47 19.94
C GLY A 93 -3.93 -5.51 18.43
N HIS A 94 -3.04 -6.38 17.97
CA HIS A 94 -2.83 -6.63 16.55
C HIS A 94 -3.41 -7.99 16.19
N ASP A 95 -4.11 -8.05 15.05
CA ASP A 95 -4.74 -9.27 14.57
C ASP A 95 -3.69 -10.34 14.18
N PHE A 96 -2.50 -9.91 13.73
CA PHE A 96 -1.40 -10.77 13.31
C PHE A 96 -0.05 -10.37 13.91
N PRO A 97 0.91 -11.30 13.98
CA PRO A 97 2.29 -10.96 14.28
C PRO A 97 2.91 -10.12 13.14
N PRO A 98 3.73 -9.10 13.45
CA PRO A 98 4.47 -8.36 12.42
C PRO A 98 5.40 -9.24 11.61
N THR A 99 5.43 -9.02 10.30
CA THR A 99 6.37 -9.70 9.40
C THR A 99 7.72 -8.99 9.45
N PRO A 100 8.81 -9.66 9.85
CA PRO A 100 10.11 -9.01 9.96
C PRO A 100 10.66 -8.59 8.59
N PHE A 101 11.28 -7.40 8.54
CA PHE A 101 12.04 -6.97 7.37
C PHE A 101 13.15 -7.97 7.04
N SER A 102 13.09 -8.56 5.85
CA SER A 102 14.00 -9.62 5.42
C SER A 102 14.04 -9.75 3.90
N SER A 103 15.04 -10.47 3.38
CA SER A 103 15.13 -10.80 1.95
C SER A 103 13.93 -11.62 1.48
N ALA A 104 13.43 -12.54 2.32
CA ALA A 104 12.25 -13.35 2.02
C ALA A 104 10.98 -12.49 1.90
N GLU A 105 10.83 -11.48 2.76
CA GLU A 105 9.68 -10.58 2.73
C GLU A 105 9.69 -9.68 1.48
N ILE A 106 10.86 -9.18 1.10
CA ILE A 106 11.03 -8.45 -0.17
C ILE A 106 10.68 -9.34 -1.36
N GLN A 107 11.13 -10.60 -1.36
CA GLN A 107 10.75 -11.55 -2.42
C GLN A 107 9.23 -11.78 -2.47
N ARG A 108 8.57 -11.90 -1.30
CA ARG A 108 7.11 -12.06 -1.23
C ARG A 108 6.38 -10.86 -1.85
N ILE A 109 6.84 -9.64 -1.59
CA ILE A 109 6.28 -8.42 -2.21
C ILE A 109 6.52 -8.45 -3.73
N ILE A 110 7.72 -8.79 -4.20
CA ILE A 110 8.02 -8.92 -5.64
C ILE A 110 7.10 -9.96 -6.32
N ASP A 111 6.91 -11.11 -5.69
CA ASP A 111 6.06 -12.18 -6.21
C ASP A 111 4.58 -11.74 -6.25
N ARG A 112 4.11 -11.04 -5.21
CA ARG A 112 2.75 -10.46 -5.15
C ARG A 112 2.54 -9.40 -6.22
N GLN A 113 3.48 -8.46 -6.38
CA GLN A 113 3.45 -7.44 -7.44
C GLN A 113 3.43 -8.06 -8.84
N LYS A 114 4.12 -9.19 -9.03
CA LYS A 114 4.11 -9.92 -10.31
C LYS A 114 2.79 -10.62 -10.56
N ALA A 115 2.19 -11.24 -9.55
CA ALA A 115 0.88 -11.86 -9.67
C ALA A 115 -0.23 -10.82 -9.92
N ASN A 116 -0.08 -9.64 -9.31
CA ASN A 116 -0.96 -8.49 -9.46
C ASN A 116 -0.45 -7.47 -10.49
N SER A 117 0.37 -7.85 -11.48
CA SER A 117 1.01 -6.86 -12.37
C SER A 117 -0.01 -5.99 -13.13
N TRP A 118 -1.18 -6.58 -13.42
CA TRP A 118 -2.33 -5.93 -14.04
C TRP A 118 -2.81 -4.69 -13.27
N SER A 119 -2.71 -4.64 -11.93
CA SER A 119 -3.10 -3.44 -11.17
C SER A 119 -2.10 -2.29 -11.33
N TYR A 120 -0.89 -2.57 -11.79
CA TYR A 120 0.06 -1.52 -12.18
C TYR A 120 -0.10 -1.15 -13.65
N ASP A 121 -0.26 -2.16 -14.52
CA ASP A 121 -0.32 -1.99 -15.97
C ASP A 121 -1.56 -1.22 -16.41
N ASP A 122 -2.72 -1.49 -15.80
CA ASP A 122 -4.01 -0.93 -16.20
C ASP A 122 -4.50 0.18 -15.23
N ASP A 123 -4.45 -0.05 -13.92
CA ASP A 123 -5.13 0.85 -12.97
C ASP A 123 -4.38 2.16 -12.71
N VAL A 124 -3.05 2.18 -12.81
CA VAL A 124 -2.26 3.41 -12.58
C VAL A 124 -2.58 4.48 -13.61
N GLU A 125 -2.62 4.11 -14.90
CA GLU A 125 -3.03 5.04 -15.96
C GLU A 125 -4.51 5.40 -15.82
N PHE A 126 -5.36 4.43 -15.50
CA PHE A 126 -6.78 4.66 -15.32
C PHE A 126 -7.08 5.66 -14.21
N VAL A 127 -6.54 5.47 -13.00
CA VAL A 127 -6.77 6.34 -11.84
C VAL A 127 -6.29 7.76 -12.16
N ASN A 128 -5.09 7.90 -12.72
CA ASN A 128 -4.54 9.20 -13.10
C ASN A 128 -5.38 9.89 -14.19
N GLY A 129 -5.84 9.14 -15.19
CA GLY A 129 -6.65 9.64 -16.30
C GLY A 129 -8.05 10.11 -15.90
N ASN A 130 -8.57 9.60 -14.78
CA ASN A 130 -9.89 9.94 -14.25
C ASN A 130 -9.80 10.91 -13.05
N GLY A 131 -8.66 11.57 -12.83
CA GLY A 131 -8.52 12.58 -11.78
C GLY A 131 -8.20 12.02 -10.39
N GLY A 132 -8.04 10.71 -10.23
CA GLY A 132 -7.57 10.13 -8.98
C GLY A 132 -6.07 10.35 -8.76
N ARG A 133 -5.60 10.08 -7.54
CA ARG A 133 -4.18 10.17 -7.16
C ARG A 133 -3.77 8.95 -6.37
N LEU A 134 -2.48 8.62 -6.46
CA LEU A 134 -1.88 7.42 -5.86
C LEU A 134 -0.69 7.81 -4.99
N ALA A 135 -0.45 7.01 -3.95
CA ALA A 135 0.73 7.03 -3.12
C ALA A 135 1.28 5.61 -2.92
N THR A 136 2.59 5.50 -2.76
CA THR A 136 3.23 4.28 -2.27
C THR A 136 3.12 4.18 -0.76
N THR A 137 3.02 2.96 -0.22
CA THR A 137 2.93 2.72 1.22
C THR A 137 4.13 1.94 1.78
N PRO A 138 4.44 2.08 3.08
CA PRO A 138 5.43 1.27 3.79
C PRO A 138 5.10 -0.23 3.88
N ASN A 139 3.87 -0.64 3.53
CA ASN A 139 3.42 -2.03 3.47
C ASN A 139 3.71 -2.66 2.08
N GLY A 140 4.33 -1.90 1.19
CA GLY A 140 4.76 -2.36 -0.12
C GLY A 140 3.62 -2.48 -1.12
N MET A 141 2.55 -1.68 -0.99
CA MET A 141 1.43 -1.60 -1.93
C MET A 141 1.16 -0.13 -2.33
N LEU A 142 0.19 0.10 -3.21
CA LEU A 142 -0.35 1.43 -3.49
C LEU A 142 -1.54 1.74 -2.59
N MET A 143 -1.75 3.02 -2.32
CA MET A 143 -3.05 3.53 -1.88
C MET A 143 -3.49 4.70 -2.78
N GLY A 144 -4.78 4.96 -2.87
CA GLY A 144 -5.31 5.95 -3.79
C GLY A 144 -6.65 6.55 -3.38
N LEU A 145 -6.97 7.68 -4.00
CA LEU A 145 -8.23 8.38 -3.81
C LEU A 145 -8.73 8.91 -5.16
N GLY A 146 -10.04 8.78 -5.40
CA GLY A 146 -10.71 9.27 -6.59
C GLY A 146 -10.39 8.46 -7.84
N GLY A 147 -10.92 8.90 -8.98
CA GLY A 147 -10.55 8.38 -10.28
C GLY A 147 -11.15 7.03 -10.68
N ASN A 148 -12.25 6.55 -10.09
CA ASN A 148 -12.96 5.41 -10.68
C ASN A 148 -14.45 5.30 -10.32
N TRP A 149 -15.28 4.92 -11.31
CA TRP A 149 -16.65 4.41 -11.10
C TRP A 149 -16.67 3.02 -10.42
N LEU A 150 -15.54 2.29 -10.43
CA LEU A 150 -15.39 1.08 -9.63
C LEU A 150 -15.43 1.40 -8.12
N GLN A 151 -15.05 2.61 -7.68
CA GLN A 151 -15.28 3.04 -6.29
C GLN A 151 -16.78 2.99 -6.00
N ASP A 152 -17.63 3.71 -6.76
CA ASP A 152 -19.09 3.68 -6.60
C ASP A 152 -19.73 2.27 -6.61
N ARG A 153 -19.10 1.27 -7.24
CA ARG A 153 -19.61 -0.10 -7.37
C ARG A 153 -19.17 -1.03 -6.22
N PHE A 154 -18.02 -0.76 -5.60
CA PHE A 154 -17.35 -1.64 -4.63
C PHE A 154 -17.09 -0.99 -3.27
N SER A 155 -17.40 0.29 -3.14
CA SER A 155 -17.26 1.09 -1.93
C SER A 155 -18.11 0.55 -0.77
N PHE A 156 -17.44 -0.04 0.21
CA PHE A 156 -17.98 -0.30 1.54
C PHE A 156 -17.11 0.46 2.56
N SER A 157 -17.73 1.49 3.16
CA SER A 157 -17.40 2.37 4.31
C SER A 157 -15.97 2.80 4.68
N GLY A 158 -14.90 2.17 4.18
CA GLY A 158 -13.50 2.61 4.35
C GLY A 158 -12.66 2.61 3.07
N GLY A 159 -12.96 1.72 2.12
CA GLY A 159 -12.23 1.60 0.86
C GLY A 159 -12.28 0.20 0.26
N THR A 160 -11.44 -0.09 -0.74
CA THR A 160 -11.36 -1.42 -1.36
C THR A 160 -9.94 -1.71 -1.86
N ALA A 161 -9.38 -2.86 -1.46
CA ALA A 161 -8.18 -3.41 -2.08
C ALA A 161 -8.49 -4.09 -3.43
N TRP A 162 -7.76 -3.68 -4.45
CA TRP A 162 -7.88 -4.13 -5.83
C TRP A 162 -6.48 -4.42 -6.39
N GLY A 163 -6.17 -5.72 -6.52
CA GLY A 163 -4.81 -6.16 -6.85
C GLY A 163 -3.83 -5.68 -5.77
N ASP A 164 -2.90 -4.80 -6.13
CA ASP A 164 -1.91 -4.20 -5.22
C ASP A 164 -2.22 -2.74 -4.83
N THR A 165 -3.47 -2.30 -5.00
CA THR A 165 -3.90 -0.92 -4.73
C THR A 165 -5.08 -0.88 -3.76
N PHE A 166 -4.94 -0.15 -2.66
CA PHE A 166 -6.07 0.19 -1.78
C PHE A 166 -6.68 1.55 -2.16
N MET A 167 -7.94 1.57 -2.54
CA MET A 167 -8.64 2.82 -2.87
C MET A 167 -9.53 3.24 -1.71
N PHE A 168 -9.30 4.43 -1.15
CA PHE A 168 -10.19 5.03 -0.15
C PHE A 168 -11.56 5.35 -0.77
N ASN A 169 -12.62 5.05 -0.01
CA ASN A 169 -13.99 5.41 -0.37
C ASN A 169 -14.31 6.82 0.15
N ILE A 170 -13.84 7.84 -0.57
CA ILE A 170 -14.07 9.25 -0.24
C ILE A 170 -14.44 9.98 -1.53
N ASP A 171 -15.70 10.39 -1.63
CA ASP A 171 -16.23 11.07 -2.81
C ASP A 171 -15.80 12.53 -2.86
N GLY A 172 -15.52 13.01 -4.07
CA GLY A 172 -15.39 14.45 -4.37
C GLY A 172 -13.97 14.97 -4.64
N PRO A 173 -12.90 14.58 -3.91
CA PRO A 173 -11.57 15.06 -4.24
C PRO A 173 -11.07 14.43 -5.55
N GLU A 174 -10.74 15.30 -6.50
CA GLU A 174 -10.06 14.95 -7.73
C GLU A 174 -8.83 15.86 -7.91
N GLY A 175 -7.89 15.45 -8.75
CA GLY A 175 -6.72 16.21 -9.11
C GLY A 175 -5.87 16.56 -7.89
N ASP A 176 -5.61 17.85 -7.70
CA ASP A 176 -4.83 18.34 -6.58
C ASP A 176 -5.54 18.16 -5.23
N ALA A 177 -6.88 18.18 -5.22
CA ALA A 177 -7.66 17.95 -3.99
C ALA A 177 -7.53 16.49 -3.52
N ALA A 178 -7.47 15.53 -4.45
CA ALA A 178 -7.21 14.13 -4.12
C ALA A 178 -5.80 13.95 -3.53
N ALA A 179 -4.79 14.60 -4.13
CA ALA A 179 -3.43 14.59 -3.59
C ALA A 179 -3.39 15.22 -2.18
N ASP A 180 -4.06 16.35 -1.98
CA ASP A 180 -4.15 17.02 -0.67
C ASP A 180 -4.84 16.15 0.38
N GLN A 181 -5.87 15.39 0.00
CA GLN A 181 -6.55 14.49 0.91
C GLN A 181 -5.66 13.28 1.27
N LEU A 182 -4.94 12.69 0.31
CA LEU A 182 -3.93 11.66 0.61
C LEU A 182 -2.85 12.17 1.57
N ARG A 183 -2.39 13.43 1.42
CA ARG A 183 -1.44 14.03 2.38
C ARG A 183 -2.01 14.07 3.79
N LYS A 184 -3.27 14.44 3.95
CA LYS A 184 -3.92 14.50 5.27
C LYS A 184 -4.04 13.12 5.90
N ILE A 185 -4.44 12.12 5.11
CA ILE A 185 -4.53 10.72 5.54
C ILE A 185 -3.17 10.25 6.07
N ILE A 186 -2.10 10.45 5.31
CA ILE A 186 -0.75 10.05 5.71
C ILE A 186 -0.33 10.78 6.98
N VAL A 187 -0.45 12.10 7.00
CA VAL A 187 0.04 12.92 8.13
C VAL A 187 -0.73 12.67 9.42
N SER A 188 -2.00 12.24 9.34
CA SER A 188 -2.77 11.93 10.54
C SER A 188 -2.43 10.57 11.13
N GLY A 189 -1.86 9.66 10.34
CA GLY A 189 -1.56 8.28 10.77
C GLY A 189 -2.82 7.45 11.06
N ASN A 190 -3.99 7.91 10.61
CA ASN A 190 -5.28 7.29 10.90
C ASN A 190 -6.04 6.97 9.60
N SER A 191 -6.99 6.05 9.70
CA SER A 191 -7.99 5.78 8.67
C SER A 191 -8.85 7.01 8.41
N TRP A 192 -9.37 7.12 7.19
CA TRP A 192 -10.36 8.14 6.84
C TRP A 192 -11.51 7.49 6.10
N GLY A 193 -12.69 8.06 6.27
CA GLY A 193 -13.87 7.74 5.49
C GLY A 193 -14.60 9.03 5.10
N GLU A 194 -15.90 8.92 4.89
CA GLU A 194 -16.76 10.04 4.52
C GLU A 194 -18.03 10.07 5.37
N ASN A 195 -18.53 11.28 5.63
CA ASN A 195 -19.87 11.51 6.16
C ASN A 195 -20.58 12.62 5.38
N ASP A 196 -21.79 13.01 5.80
CA ASP A 196 -22.61 14.05 5.14
C ASP A 196 -21.89 15.42 4.96
N SER A 197 -20.78 15.65 5.67
CA SER A 197 -19.98 16.88 5.60
C SER A 197 -18.67 16.71 4.82
N GLY A 198 -18.41 15.53 4.26
CA GLY A 198 -17.22 15.18 3.47
C GLY A 198 -16.23 14.27 4.22
N PRO A 199 -14.94 14.29 3.82
CA PRO A 199 -13.92 13.40 4.38
C PRO A 199 -13.77 13.61 5.89
N VAL A 200 -13.75 12.52 6.66
CA VAL A 200 -13.62 12.53 8.12
C VAL A 200 -12.56 11.53 8.57
N GLU A 201 -11.74 11.96 9.53
CA GLU A 201 -10.73 11.13 10.19
C GLU A 201 -11.39 10.16 11.18
N GLY A 202 -11.01 8.88 11.10
CA GLY A 202 -11.40 7.83 12.04
C GLY A 202 -10.35 7.57 13.12
N SER A 203 -10.60 6.58 13.99
CA SER A 203 -9.68 6.19 15.07
C SER A 203 -8.77 5.00 14.77
N LEU A 204 -8.97 4.31 13.64
CA LEU A 204 -8.14 3.17 13.28
C LEU A 204 -6.77 3.64 12.80
N ASP A 205 -5.69 3.09 13.35
CA ASP A 205 -4.32 3.34 12.89
C ASP A 205 -4.15 2.97 11.40
N LEU A 206 -3.49 3.86 10.64
CA LEU A 206 -3.33 3.71 9.20
C LEU A 206 -2.45 2.52 8.85
N ASP A 207 -1.40 2.21 9.61
CA ASP A 207 -0.55 1.05 9.32
C ASP A 207 -1.29 -0.27 9.59
N ARG A 208 -2.15 -0.31 10.62
CA ARG A 208 -3.09 -1.43 10.88
C ARG A 208 -4.06 -1.61 9.72
N LEU A 209 -4.67 -0.53 9.21
CA LEU A 209 -5.54 -0.58 8.03
C LEU A 209 -4.76 -1.09 6.80
N LEU A 210 -3.63 -0.47 6.47
CA LEU A 210 -2.83 -0.85 5.31
C LEU A 210 -2.28 -2.28 5.40
N HIS A 211 -2.01 -2.79 6.61
CA HIS A 211 -1.66 -4.19 6.79
C HIS A 211 -2.84 -5.13 6.46
N HIS A 212 -4.06 -4.77 6.88
CA HIS A 212 -5.26 -5.52 6.52
C HIS A 212 -5.47 -5.53 4.98
N GLU A 213 -5.37 -4.36 4.34
CA GLU A 213 -5.52 -4.24 2.87
C GLU A 213 -4.39 -4.94 2.08
N GLU A 214 -3.18 -5.01 2.65
CA GLU A 214 -2.08 -5.78 2.09
C GLU A 214 -2.39 -7.28 2.07
N ARG A 215 -3.11 -7.80 3.07
CA ARG A 215 -3.55 -9.20 3.09
C ARG A 215 -4.59 -9.48 2.01
N HIS A 216 -5.51 -8.56 1.74
CA HIS A 216 -6.38 -8.68 0.56
C HIS A 216 -5.58 -8.67 -0.74
N SER A 217 -4.51 -7.88 -0.81
CA SER A 217 -3.60 -7.89 -1.97
C SER A 217 -2.92 -9.25 -2.15
N GLN A 218 -2.58 -9.94 -1.06
CA GLN A 218 -2.09 -11.33 -1.11
C GLN A 218 -3.16 -12.30 -1.62
N GLN A 219 -4.40 -12.18 -1.14
CA GLN A 219 -5.51 -13.03 -1.58
C GLN A 219 -5.74 -12.88 -3.10
N TRP A 220 -5.67 -11.64 -3.64
CA TRP A 220 -5.71 -11.40 -5.08
C TRP A 220 -4.60 -12.13 -5.85
N ALA A 221 -3.37 -12.07 -5.34
CA ALA A 221 -2.22 -12.73 -5.94
C ALA A 221 -2.37 -14.27 -5.97
N GLU A 222 -2.92 -14.86 -4.91
CA GLU A 222 -3.15 -16.31 -4.81
C GLU A 222 -4.26 -16.80 -5.73
N MET A 223 -5.33 -16.01 -5.90
CA MET A 223 -6.47 -16.38 -6.74
C MET A 223 -6.14 -16.31 -8.25
N GLY A 224 -5.22 -15.44 -8.65
CA GLY A 224 -4.75 -15.29 -10.02
C GLY A 224 -5.76 -14.60 -10.95
N HIS A 225 -5.26 -13.87 -11.95
CA HIS A 225 -6.00 -12.98 -12.87
C HIS A 225 -6.96 -13.69 -13.86
N LEU A 226 -7.13 -15.01 -13.81
CA LEU A 226 -7.93 -15.75 -14.80
C LEU A 226 -9.46 -15.53 -14.74
N PRO A 227 -10.08 -15.14 -13.60
CA PRO A 227 -11.46 -14.66 -13.57
C PRO A 227 -11.64 -13.26 -14.18
N PHE A 228 -10.57 -12.50 -14.42
CA PHE A 228 -10.62 -11.11 -14.89
C PHE A 228 -11.02 -11.03 -16.37
N LEU A 229 -10.40 -11.79 -17.28
CA LEU A 229 -10.67 -11.67 -18.73
C LEU A 229 -12.05 -12.20 -19.17
N ASP A 230 -12.63 -13.17 -18.47
CA ASP A 230 -13.98 -13.68 -18.77
C ASP A 230 -15.09 -12.76 -18.21
N ARG A 231 -14.75 -11.87 -17.26
CA ARG A 231 -15.69 -11.04 -16.50
C ARG A 231 -15.46 -9.52 -16.59
N TYR A 232 -14.38 -9.05 -17.22
CA TYR A 232 -14.13 -7.61 -17.52
C TYR A 232 -15.26 -6.97 -18.36
N LEU A 233 -16.21 -7.77 -18.86
CA LEU A 233 -17.37 -7.35 -19.66
C LEU A 233 -18.74 -7.76 -19.07
N GLY A 234 -18.85 -8.18 -17.79
CA GLY A 234 -20.13 -8.66 -17.23
C GLY A 234 -20.33 -8.58 -15.69
N GLU A 235 -21.58 -8.68 -15.25
CA GLU A 235 -22.05 -8.48 -13.85
C GLU A 235 -21.45 -9.45 -12.80
N GLY A 236 -20.89 -10.59 -13.24
CA GLY A 236 -20.45 -11.68 -12.36
C GLY A 236 -19.18 -11.42 -11.53
N ILE A 237 -18.32 -10.45 -11.88
CA ILE A 237 -17.20 -10.05 -11.00
C ILE A 237 -17.70 -9.13 -9.89
N VAL A 238 -18.75 -8.32 -10.15
CA VAL A 238 -19.29 -7.41 -9.13
C VAL A 238 -19.92 -8.21 -8.00
N GLU A 239 -20.73 -9.21 -8.35
CA GLU A 239 -21.30 -10.12 -7.35
C GLU A 239 -20.20 -10.92 -6.66
N TRP A 240 -19.18 -11.39 -7.38
CA TRP A 240 -18.10 -12.15 -6.77
C TRP A 240 -17.23 -11.31 -5.82
N VAL A 241 -16.79 -10.10 -6.21
CA VAL A 241 -16.07 -9.19 -5.31
C VAL A 241 -16.98 -8.79 -4.15
N ARG A 242 -18.26 -8.46 -4.35
CA ARG A 242 -19.19 -8.21 -3.23
C ARG A 242 -19.38 -9.43 -2.30
N ASP A 243 -19.31 -10.64 -2.84
CA ASP A 243 -19.44 -11.88 -2.08
C ASP A 243 -18.10 -12.34 -1.45
N ASN A 244 -16.96 -11.77 -1.86
CA ASN A 244 -15.60 -12.19 -1.44
C ASN A 244 -14.73 -11.03 -0.89
N THR A 245 -15.25 -9.82 -0.88
CA THR A 245 -14.70 -8.55 -0.35
C THR A 245 -15.81 -7.98 0.55
N PRO A 246 -15.49 -7.50 1.76
CA PRO A 246 -16.43 -7.48 2.87
C PRO A 246 -17.62 -6.54 2.75
N LEU A 247 -18.73 -7.01 3.32
CA LEU A 247 -19.89 -6.24 3.78
C LEU A 247 -19.76 -6.12 5.30
N GLU A 248 -19.88 -4.91 5.84
CA GLU A 248 -19.68 -4.52 7.27
C GLU A 248 -20.45 -5.33 8.34
N ASP A 249 -21.30 -6.29 7.97
CA ASP A 249 -22.26 -6.90 8.89
C ASP A 249 -22.18 -8.44 9.01
N LYS A 250 -21.16 -9.11 8.44
CA LYS A 250 -20.99 -10.56 8.61
C LYS A 250 -19.52 -10.99 8.72
N PRO A 251 -19.19 -11.93 9.64
CA PRO A 251 -17.89 -12.60 9.61
C PRO A 251 -17.79 -13.40 8.31
N HIS A 252 -17.00 -12.90 7.37
CA HIS A 252 -16.60 -13.61 6.16
C HIS A 252 -15.19 -14.19 6.39
N PRO A 253 -14.88 -15.42 5.93
CA PRO A 253 -13.56 -16.03 6.14
C PRO A 253 -12.38 -15.14 5.68
N PHE A 254 -12.55 -14.38 4.61
CA PHE A 254 -11.50 -13.46 4.14
C PHE A 254 -11.23 -12.27 5.07
N GLU A 255 -12.22 -11.81 5.84
CA GLU A 255 -12.06 -10.74 6.84
C GLU A 255 -11.40 -11.24 8.11
N GLU A 256 -11.85 -12.41 8.59
CA GLU A 256 -11.19 -13.08 9.71
C GLU A 256 -9.72 -13.37 9.36
N ASP A 257 -9.46 -13.77 8.12
CA ASP A 257 -8.12 -13.98 7.61
C ASP A 257 -7.37 -12.68 7.31
N ALA A 258 -8.02 -11.52 7.10
CA ALA A 258 -7.38 -10.22 6.85
C ALA A 258 -7.20 -9.36 8.11
N GLY A 259 -7.86 -9.71 9.23
CA GLY A 259 -7.79 -8.99 10.50
C GLY A 259 -8.86 -7.90 10.62
N LEU A 260 -8.94 -7.17 11.75
CA LEU A 260 -10.08 -6.36 12.23
C LEU A 260 -11.18 -7.15 12.95
N GLY A 261 -10.80 -8.24 13.64
CA GLY A 261 -11.73 -9.15 14.34
C GLY A 261 -12.50 -8.52 15.51
N ASP A 262 -12.20 -7.27 15.87
CA ASP A 262 -12.93 -6.44 16.82
C ASP A 262 -14.16 -5.71 16.22
N GLY A 263 -14.45 -5.94 14.93
CA GLY A 263 -15.57 -5.30 14.21
C GLY A 263 -15.18 -3.95 13.61
N GLY A 264 -13.94 -3.83 13.16
CA GLY A 264 -13.28 -2.58 12.80
C GLY A 264 -13.92 -1.82 11.63
N TYR A 265 -14.23 -0.55 11.88
CA TYR A 265 -14.02 0.68 11.07
C TYR A 265 -14.40 1.93 11.92
N HIS A 266 -14.59 1.79 13.23
CA HIS A 266 -15.20 2.79 14.13
C HIS A 266 -14.21 3.58 14.98
#